data_AF-A0A2P8D1E6-F1
#
_entry.id   AF-A0A2P8D1E6-F1
#
_cell.length_a   1.000
_cell.length_b   1.000
_cell.length_c   1.000
_cell.angle_alpha   90.00
_cell.angle_beta   90.00
_cell.angle_gamma   90.00
#
_symmetry.space_group_name_H-M   'P 1'
#
loop_
_entity.id
_entity.type
_entity.pdbx_description
1 polymer ?
#
loop_
_entity_poly.entity_id
_entity_poly.type
_entity_poly.pdbx_seq_one_letter_code
_entity_poly.pdbx_strand_id
1 'polypeptide(L)'
;MSLQIIMSEDGERAEGVLIPVKDWKTLEPFVDKESELYSLMERLTKKPPFEMTDKELIDHLMPAAEQAKQKSREIGLPEIYKNEDCYGFDQFIREYPNGRKELVSLDITNRTFTILKTL
;
A
#
# COMPACT_ATOMS: atom_id res chain seq x y z
N MET A 1 -19.34 11.28 -19.95
CA MET A 1 -18.23 10.73 -20.75
C MET A 1 -18.42 11.24 -22.17
N SER A 2 -17.50 12.05 -22.68
CA SER A 2 -17.52 12.51 -24.08
C SER A 2 -16.23 12.01 -24.72
N LEU A 3 -16.30 10.84 -25.34
CA LEU A 3 -15.18 10.27 -26.08
C LEU A 3 -15.13 10.93 -27.46
N GLN A 4 -13.92 11.25 -27.91
CA GLN A 4 -13.69 11.73 -29.27
C GLN A 4 -12.84 10.71 -30.01
N ILE A 5 -13.22 10.39 -31.24
CA ILE A 5 -12.45 9.50 -32.12
C ILE A 5 -11.50 10.36 -32.92
N ILE A 6 -10.23 9.95 -32.97
CA ILE A 6 -9.21 10.54 -33.82
C ILE A 6 -9.23 9.73 -35.12
N MET A 7 -9.58 10.39 -36.22
CA MET A 7 -9.64 9.79 -37.55
C MET A 7 -8.32 9.97 -38.28
N SER A 8 -8.03 9.07 -39.21
CA SER A 8 -6.95 9.19 -40.19
C SER A 8 -7.09 10.45 -41.04
N GLU A 9 -6.01 10.89 -41.68
CA GLU A 9 -6.00 12.10 -42.53
C GLU A 9 -7.04 12.05 -43.67
N ASP A 10 -7.33 10.85 -44.19
CA ASP A 10 -8.35 10.60 -45.21
C ASP A 10 -9.78 10.50 -44.64
N GLY A 11 -9.93 10.48 -43.31
CA GLY A 11 -11.21 10.39 -42.60
C GLY A 11 -11.86 9.02 -42.65
N GLU A 12 -11.23 8.01 -43.25
CA GLU A 12 -11.86 6.70 -43.47
C GLU A 12 -11.68 5.72 -42.31
N ARG A 13 -10.67 5.91 -41.44
CA ARG A 13 -10.33 4.98 -40.36
C ARG A 13 -10.12 5.70 -39.04
N ALA A 14 -10.52 5.05 -37.95
CA ALA A 14 -10.16 5.51 -36.62
C ALA A 14 -8.71 5.13 -36.31
N GLU A 15 -7.87 6.12 -35.98
CA GLU A 15 -6.48 5.93 -35.56
C GLU A 15 -6.30 6.03 -34.05
N GLY A 16 -7.24 6.64 -33.35
CA GLY A 16 -7.17 6.76 -31.91
C GLY A 16 -8.46 7.22 -31.25
N VAL A 17 -8.41 7.36 -29.93
CA VAL A 17 -9.50 7.89 -29.12
C VAL A 17 -8.92 8.83 -28.06
N LEU A 18 -9.58 9.97 -27.87
CA LEU A 18 -9.30 10.87 -26.77
C LEU A 18 -10.12 10.42 -25.55
N ILE A 19 -9.41 10.03 -24.49
CA ILE A 19 -9.99 9.64 -23.21
C ILE A 19 -9.73 10.75 -22.20
N PRO A 20 -10.77 11.46 -21.71
CA PRO A 20 -10.60 12.43 -20.64
C PRO A 20 -10.06 11.76 -19.37
N VAL A 21 -9.01 12.34 -18.77
CA VAL A 21 -8.36 11.80 -17.57
C VAL A 21 -9.34 11.57 -16.41
N LYS A 22 -10.33 12.45 -16.25
CA LYS A 22 -11.40 12.32 -15.23
C LYS A 22 -12.27 11.06 -15.38
N ASP A 23 -12.36 10.52 -16.59
CA ASP A 23 -13.17 9.34 -16.90
C ASP A 23 -12.36 8.04 -16.65
N TRP A 24 -11.06 8.13 -16.34
CA TRP A 24 -10.18 6.98 -16.12
C TRP A 24 -10.67 6.02 -15.03
N LYS A 25 -11.12 6.53 -13.87
CA LYS A 25 -11.62 5.66 -12.78
C LYS A 25 -12.75 4.71 -13.20
N THR A 26 -13.52 5.09 -14.23
CA THR A 26 -14.59 4.25 -14.77
C THR A 26 -14.05 3.19 -15.73
N LEU A 27 -12.97 3.49 -16.43
CA LEU A 27 -12.35 2.63 -17.45
C LEU A 27 -11.28 1.69 -16.87
N GLU A 28 -10.58 2.11 -15.82
CA GLU A 28 -9.48 1.40 -15.16
C GLU A 28 -9.75 -0.10 -14.95
N PRO A 29 -10.93 -0.55 -14.49
CA PRO A 29 -11.19 -1.98 -14.26
C PRO A 29 -11.19 -2.84 -15.53
N PHE A 30 -11.34 -2.22 -16.71
CA PHE A 30 -11.48 -2.89 -18.00
C PHE A 30 -10.21 -2.82 -18.87
N VAL A 31 -9.18 -2.12 -18.41
CA VAL A 31 -7.92 -1.96 -19.14
C VAL A 31 -6.89 -2.94 -18.57
N ASP A 32 -6.13 -3.59 -19.46
CA ASP A 32 -5.02 -4.45 -19.07
C ASP A 32 -3.97 -3.66 -18.26
N LYS A 33 -3.68 -4.13 -17.05
CA LYS A 33 -2.74 -3.48 -16.11
C LYS A 33 -1.30 -3.47 -16.62
N GLU A 34 -0.96 -4.39 -17.51
CA GLU A 34 0.37 -4.48 -18.12
C GLU A 34 0.50 -3.59 -19.37
N SER A 35 -0.57 -2.92 -19.80
CA SER A 35 -0.53 -2.07 -21.00
C SER A 35 0.17 -0.72 -20.77
N GLU A 36 0.75 -0.18 -21.84
CA GLU A 36 1.34 1.17 -21.82
C GLU A 36 0.29 2.25 -21.50
N LEU A 37 -0.95 2.07 -21.96
CA LEU A 37 -2.05 2.98 -21.65
C LEU A 37 -2.33 3.02 -20.14
N TYR A 38 -2.39 1.84 -19.49
CA TYR A 38 -2.61 1.77 -18.05
C TYR A 38 -1.49 2.50 -17.29
N SER A 39 -0.23 2.22 -17.65
CA SER A 39 0.94 2.85 -17.04
C SER A 39 0.93 4.38 -17.20
N LEU A 40 0.56 4.87 -18.39
CA LEU A 40 0.42 6.30 -18.65
C LEU A 40 -0.70 6.92 -17.81
N MET A 41 -1.89 6.31 -17.82
CA MET A 41 -3.05 6.85 -17.12
C MET A 41 -2.89 6.78 -15.61
N GLU A 42 -2.26 5.74 -15.06
CA GLU A 42 -1.90 5.69 -13.64
C GLU A 42 -0.99 6.88 -13.31
N ARG A 43 0.07 7.14 -14.08
CA ARG A 43 0.97 8.29 -13.83
C ARG A 43 0.25 9.64 -13.89
N LEU A 44 -0.75 9.78 -14.77
CA LEU A 44 -1.50 11.02 -14.94
C LEU A 44 -2.61 11.22 -13.88
N THR A 45 -3.12 10.13 -13.30
CA THR A 45 -4.27 10.17 -12.38
C THR A 45 -3.90 9.89 -10.93
N LYS A 46 -2.70 9.35 -10.68
CA LYS A 46 -2.25 8.98 -9.34
C LYS A 46 -2.10 10.23 -8.49
N LYS A 47 -2.94 10.28 -7.46
CA LYS A 47 -2.86 11.26 -6.40
C LYS A 47 -1.61 10.96 -5.55
N PRO A 48 -0.72 11.92 -5.30
CA PRO A 48 0.40 11.72 -4.41
C PRO A 48 -0.07 11.37 -2.98
N PRO A 49 0.67 10.56 -2.21
CA PRO A 49 0.27 10.16 -0.85
C PRO A 49 -0.05 11.33 0.08
N PHE A 50 0.66 12.45 -0.05
CA PHE A 50 0.45 13.66 0.75
C PHE A 50 -0.80 14.47 0.37
N GLU A 51 -1.45 14.12 -0.75
CA GLU A 51 -2.72 14.71 -1.16
C GLU A 51 -3.90 13.77 -0.88
N MET A 52 -3.65 12.48 -0.59
CA MET A 52 -4.67 11.50 -0.25
C MET A 52 -5.37 11.83 1.08
N THR A 53 -6.65 11.49 1.17
CA THR A 53 -7.32 11.42 2.50
C THR A 53 -6.78 10.24 3.30
N ASP A 54 -6.94 10.25 4.62
CA ASP A 54 -6.51 9.14 5.48
C ASP A 54 -7.05 7.79 5.01
N LYS A 55 -8.33 7.75 4.61
CA LYS A 55 -8.96 6.54 4.08
C LYS A 55 -8.32 6.09 2.77
N GLU A 56 -8.13 7.00 1.81
CA GLU A 56 -7.48 6.68 0.52
C GLU A 56 -6.06 6.14 0.73
N LEU A 57 -5.31 6.74 1.67
CA LEU A 57 -3.96 6.34 2.00
C LEU A 57 -3.92 4.95 2.67
N ILE A 58 -4.83 4.69 3.59
CA ILE A 58 -4.99 3.37 4.23
C ILE A 58 -5.32 2.31 3.17
N ASP A 59 -6.33 2.55 2.34
CA ASP A 59 -6.73 1.62 1.28
C ASP A 59 -5.60 1.36 0.28
N HIS A 60 -4.77 2.38 0.01
CA HIS A 60 -3.60 2.26 -0.86
C HIS A 60 -2.46 1.43 -0.24
N LEU A 61 -2.18 1.62 1.05
CA LEU A 61 -1.03 1.00 1.72
C LEU A 61 -1.33 -0.37 2.34
N MET A 62 -2.59 -0.66 2.67
CA MET A 62 -2.99 -1.90 3.36
C MET A 62 -2.50 -3.17 2.65
N PRO A 63 -2.65 -3.34 1.32
CA PRO A 63 -2.22 -4.56 0.66
C PRO A 63 -0.70 -4.80 0.78
N ALA A 64 0.10 -3.74 0.66
CA ALA A 64 1.54 -3.82 0.81
C ALA A 64 1.95 -4.13 2.27
N ALA A 65 1.24 -3.53 3.24
CA ALA A 65 1.44 -3.80 4.66
C ALA A 65 1.13 -5.26 5.02
N GLU A 66 0.02 -5.81 4.51
CA GLU A 66 -0.36 -7.22 4.70
C GLU A 66 0.66 -8.17 4.10
N GLN A 67 1.16 -7.89 2.89
CA GLN A 67 2.23 -8.68 2.26
C GLN A 67 3.53 -8.65 3.09
N ALA A 68 3.91 -7.48 3.60
CA ALA A 68 5.09 -7.34 4.45
C ALA A 68 4.93 -8.11 5.77
N LYS A 69 3.73 -8.09 6.36
CA LYS A 69 3.40 -8.85 7.57
C LYS A 69 3.47 -10.36 7.31
N GLN A 70 2.92 -10.82 6.19
CA GLN A 70 2.96 -12.24 5.80
C GLN A 70 4.40 -12.72 5.60
N LYS A 71 5.22 -11.99 4.84
CA LYS A 71 6.64 -12.31 4.65
C LYS A 71 7.40 -12.36 5.97
N SER A 72 7.14 -11.41 6.87
CA SER A 72 7.78 -11.38 8.20
C SER A 72 7.47 -12.64 9.00
N ARG A 73 6.21 -13.11 8.96
CA ARG A 73 5.80 -14.35 9.62
C ARG A 73 6.49 -15.58 9.01
N GLU A 74 6.61 -15.65 7.69
CA GLU A 74 7.26 -16.76 6.98
C GLU A 74 8.74 -16.91 7.36
N ILE A 75 9.44 -15.81 7.63
CA ILE A 75 10.85 -15.82 8.06
C ILE A 75 11.03 -15.88 9.59
N GLY A 76 9.94 -16.10 10.34
CA GLY A 76 10.00 -16.27 11.79
C GLY A 76 10.14 -14.97 12.58
N LEU A 77 9.97 -13.80 11.96
CA LEU A 77 10.01 -12.53 12.68
C LEU A 77 8.73 -12.32 13.49
N PRO A 78 8.84 -11.75 14.70
CA PRO A 78 7.67 -11.43 15.50
C PRO A 78 6.94 -10.19 14.98
N GLU A 79 5.64 -10.17 15.20
CA GLU A 79 4.83 -8.96 15.11
C GLU A 79 5.11 -8.07 16.31
N ILE A 80 5.34 -6.77 16.08
CA ILE A 80 5.67 -5.80 17.13
C ILE A 80 4.52 -4.80 17.26
N TYR A 81 3.94 -4.69 18.45
CA TYR A 81 2.82 -3.79 18.71
C TYR A 81 2.80 -3.29 20.16
N LYS A 82 1.92 -2.32 20.45
CA LYS A 82 1.65 -1.87 21.82
C LYS A 82 0.23 -2.28 22.25
N ASN A 83 0.08 -2.61 23.52
CA ASN A 83 -1.21 -2.90 24.16
C ASN A 83 -1.22 -2.34 25.59
N GLU A 84 -2.22 -2.71 26.38
CA GLU A 84 -2.40 -2.28 27.77
C GLU A 84 -1.26 -2.72 28.72
N ASP A 85 -0.46 -3.73 28.35
CA ASP A 85 0.71 -4.16 29.12
C ASP A 85 1.95 -3.26 28.92
N CYS A 86 1.91 -2.36 27.93
CA CYS A 86 3.03 -1.47 27.58
C CYS A 86 2.89 -0.13 28.32
N TYR A 87 3.42 -0.04 29.54
CA TYR A 87 3.38 1.18 30.36
C TYR A 87 4.43 2.22 29.95
N GLY A 88 5.55 1.77 29.40
CA GLY A 88 6.66 2.64 28.95
C GLY A 88 6.55 3.09 27.49
N PHE A 89 7.07 4.28 27.18
CA PHE A 89 7.17 4.74 25.79
C PHE A 89 8.08 3.83 24.94
N ASP A 90 9.05 3.19 25.58
CA ASP A 90 10.02 2.27 25.01
C ASP A 90 9.57 0.80 25.07
N GLN A 91 8.36 0.51 25.58
CA GLN A 91 7.85 -0.85 25.75
C GLN A 91 6.98 -1.31 24.58
N PHE A 92 7.16 -2.56 24.17
CA PHE A 92 6.46 -3.19 23.06
C PHE A 92 6.22 -4.68 23.33
N ILE A 93 5.19 -5.24 22.71
CA ILE A 93 4.97 -6.69 22.63
C ILE A 93 5.63 -7.21 21.36
N ARG A 94 6.35 -8.34 21.47
CA ARG A 94 6.80 -9.17 20.36
C ARG A 94 6.00 -10.47 20.38
N GLU A 95 5.15 -10.68 19.37
CA GLU A 95 4.39 -11.92 19.19
C GLU A 95 5.00 -12.74 18.05
N TYR A 96 5.58 -13.88 18.40
CA TYR A 96 6.20 -14.78 17.44
C TYR A 96 5.16 -15.67 16.74
N PRO A 97 5.47 -16.21 15.54
CA PRO A 97 4.57 -17.11 14.83
C PRO A 97 4.14 -18.37 15.60
N ASN A 98 4.92 -18.79 16.59
CA ASN A 98 4.60 -19.93 17.46
C ASN A 98 3.67 -19.57 18.64
N GLY A 99 3.16 -18.33 18.69
CA GLY A 99 2.27 -17.85 19.75
C GLY A 99 2.98 -17.35 21.01
N ARG A 100 4.32 -17.45 21.08
CA ARG A 100 5.09 -16.88 22.19
C ARG A 100 4.97 -15.36 22.15
N LYS A 101 4.69 -14.74 23.31
CA LYS A 101 4.62 -13.29 23.47
C LYS A 101 5.65 -12.80 24.48
N GLU A 102 6.37 -11.74 24.15
CA GLU A 102 7.35 -11.10 25.03
C GLU A 102 7.06 -9.61 25.15
N LEU A 103 6.93 -9.10 26.37
CA LEU A 103 7.05 -7.68 26.65
C LEU A 103 8.53 -7.31 26.66
N VAL A 104 8.93 -6.39 25.81
CA VAL A 104 10.31 -5.92 25.68
C VAL A 104 10.39 -4.40 25.87
N SER A 105 11.53 -3.92 26.34
CA SER A 105 11.92 -2.51 26.34
C SER A 105 13.02 -2.28 25.31
N LEU A 106 12.92 -1.20 24.54
CA LEU A 106 13.89 -0.79 23.52
C LEU A 106 14.85 0.26 24.07
N ASP A 107 16.14 -0.08 24.17
CA ASP A 107 17.19 0.91 24.33
C ASP A 107 17.50 1.55 22.97
N ILE A 108 17.08 2.80 22.78
CA ILE A 108 17.28 3.55 21.54
C ILE A 108 18.76 3.83 21.26
N THR A 109 19.58 3.98 22.31
CA THR A 109 21.00 4.29 22.20
C THR A 109 21.76 3.15 21.54
N ASN A 110 21.46 1.92 21.98
CA ASN A 110 22.17 0.72 21.55
C ASN A 110 21.36 -0.11 20.52
N ARG A 111 20.11 0.28 20.24
CA ARG A 111 19.15 -0.42 19.37
C ARG A 111 18.92 -1.87 19.80
N THR A 112 18.93 -2.12 21.11
CA THR A 112 18.78 -3.46 21.70
C THR A 112 17.46 -3.59 22.43
N PHE A 113 16.85 -4.77 22.33
CA PHE A 113 15.66 -5.12 23.11
C PHE A 113 16.06 -5.87 24.37
N THR A 114 15.50 -5.46 25.50
CA THR A 114 15.56 -6.18 26.78
C THR A 114 14.21 -6.83 27.04
N ILE A 115 14.18 -8.14 27.28
CA ILE A 115 12.95 -8.84 27.64
C ILE A 115 12.60 -8.49 29.09
N LEU A 116 11.44 -7.86 29.28
CA LEU A 116 10.92 -7.53 30.61
C LEU A 116 10.11 -8.70 31.18
N LYS A 117 9.29 -9.35 30.34
CA LYS A 117 8.41 -10.45 30.75
C LYS A 117 7.98 -11.31 29.55
N THR A 118 7.79 -12.61 29.74
CA THR A 118 7.06 -13.48 28.79
C THR A 118 5.59 -13.52 29.19
N LEU A 119 4.68 -13.33 28.23
CA LEU A 119 3.23 -13.26 28.42
C LEU A 119 2.56 -14.60 28.07
#